data_AF-A0A1J0MSF7-F1
#
_entry.id   AF-A0A1J0MSF7-F1
#
_cell.length_a   1.000
_cell.length_b   1.000
_cell.length_c   1.000
_cell.angle_alpha   90.00
_cell.angle_beta   90.00
_cell.angle_gamma   90.00
#
_symmetry.space_group_name_H-M   'P 1'
#
loop_
_entity.id
_entity.type
_entity.pdbx_description
1 polymer ?
#
loop_
_entity_poly.entity_id
_entity_poly.type
_entity_poly.pdbx_seq_one_letter_code
_entity_poly.pdbx_strand_id
1 'polypeptide(L)'
;EIRDVLDTFHVISELPAENFGAYIISMATAPSDVLAVELLQRECHIKKPLRVVPLFEKLADLEAAPAALARLFSIDWYKNRINGRQEVMIGYSDSGKDAGRFSAAWQLYKAQEELINVAKKYGVKLTMFHGRGGTVGRGGGPTHLAILSQPPETIHGSLRVTVQGEVIEQSFGEKHLCFRTLQRF
;
A
#
# COMPACT_ATOMS: atom_id res chain seq x y z
N GLU A 1 -7.99 14.90 -18.90
CA GLU A 1 -8.37 13.86 -17.91
C GLU A 1 -8.37 12.46 -18.53
N ILE A 2 -9.36 12.04 -19.32
CA ILE A 2 -9.38 10.65 -19.88
C ILE A 2 -8.11 10.32 -20.67
N ARG A 3 -7.70 11.21 -21.58
CA ARG A 3 -6.51 11.02 -22.41
C ARG A 3 -5.23 10.86 -21.56
N ASP A 4 -5.11 11.64 -20.50
CA ASP A 4 -3.94 11.61 -19.61
C ASP A 4 -3.81 10.26 -18.88
N VAL A 5 -4.92 9.66 -18.47
CA VAL A 5 -4.96 8.30 -17.90
C VAL A 5 -4.48 7.26 -18.91
N LEU A 6 -4.98 7.32 -20.16
CA LEU A 6 -4.58 6.39 -21.21
C LEU A 6 -3.11 6.58 -21.62
N ASP A 7 -2.67 7.82 -21.77
CA ASP A 7 -1.28 8.16 -22.10
C ASP A 7 -0.32 7.65 -21.01
N THR A 8 -0.72 7.70 -19.74
CA THR A 8 0.05 7.11 -18.64
C THR A 8 0.24 5.60 -18.81
N PHE A 9 -0.81 4.86 -19.16
CA PHE A 9 -0.68 3.42 -19.43
C PHE A 9 0.13 3.12 -20.70
N HIS A 10 0.07 3.98 -21.71
CA HIS A 10 0.92 3.88 -22.90
C HIS A 10 2.40 4.05 -22.55
N VAL A 11 2.77 5.03 -21.71
CA VAL A 11 4.14 5.17 -21.21
C VAL A 11 4.60 3.91 -20.45
N ILE A 12 3.72 3.32 -19.64
CA ILE A 12 4.04 2.08 -18.91
C ILE A 12 4.23 0.90 -19.88
N SER A 13 3.48 0.82 -20.98
CA SER A 13 3.60 -0.29 -21.93
C SER A 13 4.83 -0.21 -22.83
N GLU A 14 5.37 1.00 -23.04
CA GLU A 14 6.55 1.25 -23.88
C GLU A 14 7.89 1.13 -23.13
N LEU A 15 7.89 1.31 -21.81
CA LEU A 15 9.10 1.28 -21.00
C LEU A 15 9.39 -0.11 -20.37
N PRO A 16 10.66 -0.40 -20.06
CA PRO A 16 11.03 -1.62 -19.34
C PRO A 16 10.30 -1.76 -18.00
N ALA A 17 9.83 -2.97 -17.69
CA ALA A 17 8.99 -3.23 -16.51
C ALA A 17 9.72 -2.96 -15.18
N GLU A 18 11.04 -3.11 -15.17
CA GLU A 18 11.94 -2.84 -14.04
C GLU A 18 11.97 -1.36 -13.62
N ASN A 19 11.51 -0.45 -14.46
CA ASN A 19 11.42 0.98 -14.12
C ASN A 19 10.31 1.27 -13.12
N PHE A 20 9.38 0.32 -12.92
CA PHE A 20 8.14 0.57 -12.23
C PHE A 20 7.97 -0.33 -11.00
N GLY A 21 7.31 0.25 -9.99
CA GLY A 21 6.89 -0.46 -8.79
C GLY A 21 5.44 -0.92 -8.86
N ALA A 22 4.58 -0.18 -8.15
CA ALA A 22 3.14 -0.44 -8.04
C ALA A 22 2.33 0.63 -8.77
N TYR A 23 1.15 0.26 -9.25
CA TYR A 23 0.11 1.21 -9.63
C TYR A 23 -0.80 1.42 -8.41
N ILE A 24 -0.74 2.61 -7.80
CA ILE A 24 -1.50 2.91 -6.58
C ILE A 24 -2.81 3.62 -6.97
N ILE A 25 -3.92 3.15 -6.40
CA ILE A 25 -5.24 3.77 -6.57
C ILE A 25 -5.56 4.55 -5.31
N SER A 26 -5.40 5.87 -5.35
CA SER A 26 -5.93 6.77 -4.32
C SER A 26 -7.45 6.67 -4.25
N MET A 27 -8.01 6.92 -3.06
CA MET A 27 -9.44 6.91 -2.80
C MET A 27 -10.12 5.59 -3.21
N ALA A 28 -9.43 4.46 -3.04
CA ALA A 28 -10.00 3.15 -3.33
C ALA A 28 -11.09 2.81 -2.31
N THR A 29 -12.24 2.34 -2.79
CA THR A 29 -13.42 2.03 -1.97
C THR A 29 -13.98 0.63 -2.22
N ALA A 30 -13.78 0.11 -3.43
CA ALA A 30 -14.43 -1.12 -3.86
C ALA A 30 -13.51 -2.04 -4.69
N PRO A 31 -13.84 -3.35 -4.79
CA PRO A 31 -13.14 -4.28 -5.67
C PRO A 31 -13.08 -3.81 -7.13
N SER A 32 -14.12 -3.11 -7.61
CA SER A 32 -14.19 -2.58 -8.97
C SER A 32 -13.07 -1.61 -9.27
N ASP A 33 -12.59 -0.82 -8.30
CA ASP A 33 -11.54 0.18 -8.52
C ASP A 33 -10.24 -0.51 -8.93
N VAL A 34 -9.91 -1.62 -8.24
CA VAL A 34 -8.76 -2.47 -8.56
C VAL A 34 -8.94 -3.15 -9.92
N LEU A 35 -10.11 -3.74 -10.18
CA LEU A 35 -10.38 -4.46 -11.42
C LEU A 35 -10.41 -3.54 -12.65
N ALA A 36 -10.85 -2.28 -12.49
CA ALA A 36 -10.84 -1.28 -13.55
C ALA A 36 -9.42 -0.97 -14.01
N VAL A 37 -8.47 -0.82 -13.07
CA VAL A 37 -7.05 -0.63 -13.43
C VAL A 37 -6.45 -1.88 -14.06
N GLU A 38 -6.74 -3.07 -13.53
CA GLU A 38 -6.29 -4.32 -14.16
C GLU A 38 -6.79 -4.45 -15.61
N LEU A 39 -8.03 -4.03 -15.88
CA LEU A 39 -8.58 -3.98 -17.23
C LEU A 39 -7.84 -2.96 -18.10
N LEU A 40 -7.67 -1.71 -17.63
CA LEU A 40 -6.97 -0.68 -18.39
C LEU A 40 -5.53 -1.05 -18.72
N GLN A 41 -4.81 -1.68 -17.78
CA GLN A 41 -3.47 -2.17 -18.05
C GLN A 41 -3.44 -3.21 -19.18
N ARG A 42 -4.42 -4.10 -19.22
CA ARG A 42 -4.56 -5.10 -20.30
C ARG A 42 -4.88 -4.44 -21.63
N GLU A 43 -5.88 -3.56 -21.67
CA GLU A 43 -6.33 -2.89 -22.90
C GLU A 43 -5.30 -1.90 -23.46
N CYS A 44 -4.43 -1.35 -22.61
CA CYS A 44 -3.29 -0.53 -23.03
C CYS A 44 -2.03 -1.35 -23.37
N HIS A 45 -2.17 -2.68 -23.50
CA HIS A 45 -1.15 -3.60 -23.97
C HIS A 45 0.12 -3.70 -23.08
N ILE A 46 -0.02 -3.48 -21.77
CA ILE A 46 1.10 -3.68 -20.85
C ILE A 46 1.38 -5.19 -20.72
N LYS A 47 2.46 -5.65 -21.35
CA LYS A 47 2.84 -7.09 -21.39
C LYS A 47 3.11 -7.68 -20.00
N LYS A 48 3.63 -6.87 -19.09
CA LYS A 48 3.89 -7.23 -17.68
C LYS A 48 3.16 -6.22 -16.79
N PRO A 49 1.87 -6.42 -16.51
CA PRO A 49 1.09 -5.43 -15.78
C PRO A 49 1.63 -5.22 -14.36
N LEU A 50 1.65 -3.96 -13.93
CA LEU A 50 2.06 -3.56 -12.58
C LEU A 50 1.11 -4.17 -11.55
N ARG A 51 1.63 -4.41 -10.35
CA ARG A 51 0.78 -4.78 -9.21
C ARG A 51 -0.11 -3.58 -8.86
N VAL A 52 -1.41 -3.82 -8.73
CA VAL A 52 -2.38 -2.80 -8.36
C VAL A 52 -2.54 -2.76 -6.84
N VAL A 53 -2.42 -1.57 -6.27
CA VAL A 53 -2.39 -1.33 -4.82
C VAL A 53 -3.50 -0.36 -4.44
N PRO A 54 -4.60 -0.81 -3.81
CA PRO A 54 -5.61 0.10 -3.30
C PRO A 54 -5.05 0.87 -2.10
N LEU A 55 -5.27 2.19 -2.08
CA LEU A 55 -5.02 3.06 -0.95
C LEU A 55 -6.36 3.41 -0.31
N PHE A 56 -6.58 2.91 0.90
CA PHE A 56 -7.77 3.21 1.71
C PHE A 56 -7.49 4.42 2.61
N GLU A 57 -8.30 5.47 2.47
CA GLU A 57 -8.00 6.79 3.05
C GLU A 57 -9.03 7.24 4.08
N LYS A 58 -10.33 7.00 3.88
CA LYS A 58 -11.35 7.40 4.86
C LYS A 58 -11.62 6.30 5.87
N LEU A 59 -12.27 6.67 6.98
CA LEU A 59 -12.62 5.72 8.03
C LEU A 59 -13.52 4.60 7.49
N ALA A 60 -14.55 4.96 6.72
CA ALA A 60 -15.47 4.00 6.10
C ALA A 60 -14.77 3.06 5.11
N ASP A 61 -13.78 3.57 4.36
CA ASP A 61 -13.01 2.78 3.41
C ASP A 61 -12.13 1.76 4.14
N LEU A 62 -11.52 2.16 5.26
CA LEU A 62 -10.75 1.26 6.13
C LEU A 62 -11.61 0.17 6.78
N GLU A 63 -12.85 0.49 7.14
CA GLU A 63 -13.83 -0.49 7.65
C GLU A 63 -14.27 -1.48 6.55
N ALA A 64 -14.42 -1.02 5.32
CA ALA A 64 -14.82 -1.85 4.19
C ALA A 64 -13.65 -2.66 3.56
N ALA A 65 -12.41 -2.25 3.78
CA ALA A 65 -11.22 -2.80 3.14
C ALA A 65 -11.07 -4.34 3.26
N PRO A 66 -11.31 -4.97 4.43
CA PRO A 66 -11.23 -6.43 4.56
C PRO A 66 -12.25 -7.17 3.68
N ALA A 67 -13.48 -6.65 3.61
CA ALA A 67 -14.52 -7.22 2.76
C ALA A 67 -14.20 -7.03 1.27
N ALA A 68 -13.65 -5.87 0.89
CA ALA A 68 -13.21 -5.61 -0.47
C ALA A 68 -12.09 -6.57 -0.91
N LEU A 69 -11.07 -6.77 -0.08
CA LEU A 69 -10.01 -7.75 -0.37
C LEU A 69 -10.54 -9.18 -0.40
N ALA A 70 -11.42 -9.56 0.53
CA ALA A 70 -12.01 -10.89 0.54
C ALA A 70 -12.77 -11.17 -0.76
N ARG A 71 -13.49 -10.17 -1.29
CA ARG A 71 -14.18 -10.25 -2.58
C ARG A 71 -13.20 -10.34 -3.75
N LEU A 72 -12.11 -9.57 -3.75
CA LEU A 72 -11.08 -9.68 -4.78
C LEU A 72 -10.43 -11.07 -4.77
N PHE A 73 -10.09 -11.59 -3.59
CA PHE A 73 -9.46 -12.90 -3.45
C PHE A 73 -10.39 -14.08 -3.75
N SER A 74 -11.71 -13.88 -3.74
CA SER A 74 -12.68 -14.88 -4.18
C SER A 74 -12.90 -14.92 -5.69
N ILE A 75 -12.26 -14.04 -6.47
CA ILE A 75 -12.34 -14.03 -7.94
C ILE A 75 -11.13 -14.81 -8.47
N ASP A 76 -11.36 -15.97 -9.07
CA ASP A 76 -10.30 -16.86 -9.57
C ASP A 76 -9.33 -16.15 -10.53
N TRP A 77 -9.87 -15.31 -11.43
CA TRP A 77 -9.04 -14.53 -12.35
C TRP A 77 -8.06 -13.62 -11.61
N TYR A 78 -8.55 -12.87 -10.62
CA TYR A 78 -7.72 -11.95 -9.84
C TYR A 78 -6.71 -12.73 -8.99
N LYS A 79 -7.14 -13.87 -8.44
CA LYS A 79 -6.30 -14.73 -7.63
C LYS A 79 -5.08 -15.25 -8.40
N ASN A 80 -5.32 -15.70 -9.62
CA ASN A 80 -4.28 -16.15 -10.54
C ASN A 80 -3.39 -14.97 -10.96
N ARG A 81 -3.98 -13.81 -11.25
CA ARG A 81 -3.28 -12.59 -11.65
C ARG A 81 -2.25 -12.12 -10.61
N ILE A 82 -2.59 -12.15 -9.32
CA ILE A 82 -1.71 -11.67 -8.24
C ILE A 82 -0.67 -12.70 -7.78
N ASN A 83 -0.77 -13.95 -8.24
CA ASN A 83 0.16 -15.05 -7.92
C ASN A 83 0.52 -15.13 -6.41
N GLY A 84 -0.51 -15.10 -5.56
CA GLY A 84 -0.36 -15.24 -4.11
C GLY A 84 0.23 -14.02 -3.38
N ARG A 85 0.40 -12.86 -4.01
CA ARG A 85 0.94 -11.64 -3.38
C ARG A 85 0.02 -10.44 -3.58
N GLN A 86 -0.39 -9.79 -2.50
CA GLN A 86 -1.15 -8.54 -2.55
C GLN A 86 -0.42 -7.47 -1.73
N GLU A 87 -0.44 -6.24 -2.22
CA GLU A 87 -0.02 -5.09 -1.44
C GLU A 87 -1.21 -4.13 -1.25
N VAL A 88 -1.35 -3.58 -0.05
CA VAL A 88 -2.38 -2.57 0.27
C VAL A 88 -1.69 -1.38 0.90
N MET A 89 -2.08 -0.17 0.49
CA MET A 89 -1.57 1.06 1.07
C MET A 89 -2.55 1.60 2.12
N ILE A 90 -2.00 2.12 3.22
CA ILE A 90 -2.77 2.76 4.28
C ILE A 90 -2.33 4.22 4.48
N GLY A 91 -3.30 5.13 4.48
CA GLY A 91 -3.07 6.58 4.53
C GLY A 91 -3.34 7.21 5.90
N TYR A 92 -2.30 7.36 6.74
CA TYR A 92 -2.46 7.91 8.09
C TYR A 92 -2.94 9.37 8.13
N SER A 93 -2.33 10.24 7.32
CA SER A 93 -2.69 11.66 7.28
C SER A 93 -4.13 11.87 6.81
N ASP A 94 -4.55 11.15 5.79
CA ASP A 94 -5.85 11.35 5.16
C ASP A 94 -6.98 10.79 6.04
N SER A 95 -6.80 9.61 6.65
CA SER A 95 -7.73 9.11 7.66
C SER A 95 -7.81 10.03 8.89
N GLY A 96 -6.66 10.62 9.28
CA GLY A 96 -6.61 11.57 10.39
C GLY A 96 -7.34 12.88 10.12
N LYS A 97 -7.36 13.35 8.86
CA LYS A 97 -8.16 14.52 8.44
C LYS A 97 -9.66 14.21 8.46
N ASP A 98 -10.03 12.98 8.10
CA ASP A 98 -11.42 12.52 7.99
C ASP A 98 -12.09 12.35 9.38
N ALA A 99 -11.47 11.58 10.28
CA ALA A 99 -12.11 11.15 11.52
C ALA A 99 -11.35 11.53 12.81
N GLY A 100 -10.30 12.35 12.69
CA GLY A 100 -9.40 12.68 13.77
C GLY A 100 -8.34 11.60 14.02
N ARG A 101 -7.16 12.02 14.51
CA ARG A 101 -5.96 11.17 14.58
C ARG A 101 -6.13 9.92 15.45
N PHE A 102 -6.85 10.02 16.57
CA PHE A 102 -7.03 8.88 17.48
C PHE A 102 -7.91 7.79 16.84
N SER A 103 -9.08 8.17 16.33
CA SER A 103 -10.00 7.26 15.63
C SER A 103 -9.34 6.61 14.43
N ALA A 104 -8.62 7.39 13.62
CA ALA A 104 -7.88 6.91 12.47
C ALA A 104 -6.79 5.89 12.87
N ALA A 105 -6.00 6.18 13.90
CA ALA A 105 -4.94 5.26 14.36
C ALA A 105 -5.52 3.93 14.86
N TRP A 106 -6.63 3.97 15.61
CA TRP A 106 -7.29 2.76 16.09
C TRP A 106 -7.92 1.96 14.96
N GLN A 107 -8.60 2.62 14.02
CA GLN A 107 -9.19 1.94 12.88
C GLN A 107 -8.13 1.33 11.96
N LEU A 108 -7.01 2.00 11.75
CA LEU A 108 -5.87 1.47 11.00
C LEU A 108 -5.27 0.22 11.65
N TYR A 109 -5.22 0.17 12.99
CA TYR A 109 -4.75 -1.02 13.70
C TYR A 109 -5.69 -2.20 13.44
N LYS A 110 -7.01 -2.02 13.68
CA LYS A 110 -8.02 -3.07 13.46
C LYS A 110 -8.07 -3.52 12.00
N ALA A 111 -8.05 -2.58 11.04
CA ALA A 111 -8.10 -2.90 9.63
C ALA A 111 -6.91 -3.77 9.21
N GLN A 112 -5.70 -3.49 9.71
CA GLN A 112 -4.53 -4.32 9.44
C GLN A 112 -4.66 -5.75 10.00
N GLU A 113 -5.21 -5.92 11.21
CA GLU A 113 -5.50 -7.24 11.78
C GLU A 113 -6.53 -8.03 10.93
N GLU A 114 -7.59 -7.37 10.48
CA GLU A 114 -8.61 -8.03 9.66
C GLU A 114 -8.09 -8.35 8.25
N LEU A 115 -7.33 -7.45 7.64
CA LEU A 115 -6.72 -7.66 6.32
C LEU A 115 -5.73 -8.84 6.34
N ILE A 116 -4.90 -8.97 7.38
CA ILE A 116 -3.98 -10.11 7.48
C ILE A 116 -4.74 -11.43 7.68
N ASN A 117 -5.83 -11.43 8.45
CA ASN A 117 -6.69 -12.60 8.63
C ASN A 117 -7.37 -13.03 7.32
N VAL A 118 -7.87 -12.06 6.54
CA VAL A 118 -8.40 -12.31 5.19
C VAL A 118 -7.32 -12.89 4.28
N ALA A 119 -6.14 -12.28 4.25
CA ALA A 119 -5.04 -12.75 3.41
C ALA A 119 -4.63 -14.19 3.75
N LYS A 120 -4.52 -14.53 5.04
CA LYS A 120 -4.23 -15.90 5.52
C LYS A 120 -5.30 -16.90 5.08
N LYS A 121 -6.58 -16.57 5.26
CA LYS A 121 -7.71 -17.44 4.86
C LYS A 121 -7.63 -17.84 3.39
N TYR A 122 -7.15 -16.92 2.55
CA TYR A 122 -7.03 -17.12 1.13
C TYR A 122 -5.60 -17.50 0.66
N GLY A 123 -4.65 -17.74 1.58
CA GLY A 123 -3.27 -18.11 1.23
C GLY A 123 -2.50 -17.02 0.45
N VAL A 124 -2.72 -15.74 0.75
CA VAL A 124 -2.04 -14.59 0.12
C VAL A 124 -1.02 -14.01 1.08
N LYS A 125 0.20 -13.77 0.59
CA LYS A 125 1.18 -12.94 1.27
C LYS A 125 0.79 -11.48 1.07
N LEU A 126 0.33 -10.85 2.16
CA LEU A 126 0.00 -9.43 2.17
C LEU A 126 1.22 -8.59 2.55
N THR A 127 1.42 -7.46 1.89
CA THR A 127 2.38 -6.42 2.26
C THR A 127 1.64 -5.13 2.54
N MET A 128 1.87 -4.53 3.71
CA MET A 128 1.35 -3.21 4.03
C MET A 128 2.30 -2.14 3.50
N PHE A 129 1.78 -1.22 2.71
CA PHE A 129 2.49 -0.01 2.30
C PHE A 129 2.06 1.16 3.19
N HIS A 130 2.96 1.56 4.09
CA HIS A 130 2.72 2.64 5.02
C HIS A 130 2.88 4.00 4.33
N GLY A 131 1.77 4.73 4.17
CA GLY A 131 1.73 6.09 3.65
C GLY A 131 2.31 7.12 4.62
N ARG A 132 2.21 8.40 4.24
CA ARG A 132 2.75 9.52 5.02
C ARG A 132 1.99 9.74 6.35
N GLY A 133 2.64 10.40 7.31
CA GLY A 133 1.99 10.90 8.53
C GLY A 133 1.81 9.87 9.65
N GLY A 134 2.12 8.60 9.39
CA GLY A 134 2.20 7.55 10.40
C GLY A 134 3.43 7.70 11.30
N THR A 135 3.41 7.05 12.46
CA THR A 135 4.57 7.01 13.37
C THR A 135 5.79 6.35 12.72
N VAL A 136 5.58 5.40 11.80
CA VAL A 136 6.62 4.70 11.03
C VAL A 136 7.43 5.66 10.14
N GLY A 137 6.79 6.71 9.59
CA GLY A 137 7.41 7.67 8.67
C GLY A 137 8.15 8.83 9.34
N ARG A 138 8.24 8.89 10.68
CA ARG A 138 8.81 10.02 11.42
C ARG A 138 10.35 10.10 11.42
N GLY A 139 11.04 9.07 10.92
CA GLY A 139 12.49 9.01 10.90
C GLY A 139 13.12 8.91 12.30
N GLY A 140 14.43 8.63 12.33
CA GLY A 140 15.19 8.51 13.59
C GLY A 140 14.78 7.33 14.47
N GLY A 141 15.09 7.41 15.77
CA GLY A 141 14.87 6.35 16.75
C GLY A 141 13.41 5.90 16.95
N PRO A 142 12.40 6.80 16.97
CA PRO A 142 10.99 6.41 17.17
C PRO A 142 10.43 5.46 16.12
N THR A 143 10.99 5.44 14.90
CA THR A 143 10.55 4.54 13.82
C THR A 143 10.75 3.07 14.20
N HIS A 144 11.82 2.71 14.94
CA HIS A 144 12.07 1.32 15.32
C HIS A 144 10.93 0.76 16.19
N LEU A 145 10.55 1.49 17.24
CA LEU A 145 9.43 1.09 18.11
C LEU A 145 8.09 1.12 17.36
N ALA A 146 7.90 2.06 16.43
CA ALA A 146 6.68 2.14 15.63
C ALA A 146 6.50 0.94 14.68
N ILE A 147 7.59 0.34 14.20
CA ILE A 147 7.56 -0.91 13.44
C ILE A 147 7.21 -2.08 14.37
N LEU A 148 7.85 -2.14 15.54
CA LEU A 148 7.56 -3.19 16.54
C LEU A 148 6.13 -3.13 17.09
N SER A 149 5.49 -1.96 17.06
CA SER A 149 4.11 -1.79 17.51
C SER A 149 3.06 -2.11 16.44
N GLN A 150 3.45 -2.53 15.24
CA GLN A 150 2.46 -2.97 14.24
C GLN A 150 1.74 -4.23 14.73
N PRO A 151 0.49 -4.47 14.31
CA PRO A 151 -0.22 -5.68 14.70
C PRO A 151 0.57 -6.94 14.30
N PRO A 152 0.45 -8.05 15.06
CA PRO A 152 1.18 -9.28 14.75
C PRO A 152 1.00 -9.73 13.30
N GLU A 153 2.07 -10.26 12.72
CA GLU A 153 2.10 -10.85 11.38
C GLU A 153 1.79 -9.90 10.21
N THR A 154 1.65 -8.60 10.44
CA THR A 154 1.40 -7.60 9.37
C THR A 154 2.65 -7.27 8.54
N ILE A 155 3.86 -7.44 9.11
CA ILE A 155 5.13 -7.22 8.39
C ILE A 155 5.57 -8.49 7.65
N HIS A 156 5.58 -9.65 8.33
CA HIS A 156 5.89 -10.97 7.77
C HIS A 156 7.04 -10.98 6.72
N GLY A 157 8.15 -10.33 7.06
CA GLY A 157 9.36 -10.22 6.22
C GLY A 157 9.23 -9.30 5.00
N SER A 158 8.26 -8.39 4.96
CA SER A 158 8.06 -7.42 3.88
C SER A 158 7.58 -6.09 4.44
N LEU A 159 8.44 -5.06 4.41
CA LEU A 159 8.11 -3.72 4.90
C LEU A 159 8.25 -2.72 3.75
N ARG A 160 7.18 -1.95 3.47
CA ARG A 160 7.20 -0.84 2.53
C ARG A 160 6.72 0.42 3.23
N VAL A 161 7.54 1.47 3.26
CA VAL A 161 7.25 2.71 3.99
C VAL A 161 7.57 3.91 3.12
N THR A 162 6.73 4.94 3.22
CA THR A 162 6.99 6.24 2.61
C THR A 162 7.98 7.02 3.47
N VAL A 163 9.16 7.34 2.92
CA VAL A 163 10.04 8.36 3.50
C VAL A 163 9.53 9.72 3.06
N GLN A 164 9.10 10.54 4.00
CA GLN A 164 8.60 11.88 3.69
C GLN A 164 9.75 12.80 3.28
N GLY A 165 9.50 13.70 2.31
CA GLY A 165 10.52 14.60 1.78
C GLY A 165 11.12 15.50 2.86
N GLU A 166 10.33 15.95 3.83
CA GLU A 166 10.79 16.75 4.97
C GLU A 166 11.69 15.99 5.96
N VAL A 167 11.75 14.66 5.87
CA VAL A 167 12.56 13.77 6.74
C VAL A 167 13.76 13.18 5.99
N ILE A 168 13.89 13.41 4.67
CA ILE A 168 14.91 12.75 3.83
C ILE A 168 16.33 13.09 4.27
N GLU A 169 16.60 14.37 4.52
CA GLU A 169 17.93 14.86 4.92
C GLU A 169 18.34 14.29 6.27
N GLN A 170 17.44 14.32 7.25
CA GLN A 170 17.68 13.73 8.57
C GLN A 170 17.93 12.22 8.49
N SER A 171 17.29 11.54 7.53
CA SER A 171 17.37 10.09 7.41
C SER A 171 18.60 9.62 6.63
N PHE A 172 19.03 10.38 5.62
CA PHE A 172 20.01 9.93 4.63
C PHE A 172 21.09 10.95 4.23
N GLY A 173 20.99 12.21 4.67
CA GLY A 173 21.92 13.28 4.28
C GLY A 173 23.33 13.11 4.83
N GLU A 174 23.47 12.50 6.01
CA GLU A 174 24.76 12.19 6.63
C GLU A 174 25.01 10.67 6.65
N LYS A 175 26.27 10.24 6.40
CA LYS A 175 26.63 8.82 6.20
C LYS A 175 26.32 7.94 7.41
N HIS A 176 26.64 8.37 8.63
CA HIS A 176 26.33 7.61 9.84
C HIS A 176 24.83 7.58 10.13
N LEU A 177 24.10 8.67 9.87
CA LEU A 177 22.64 8.70 9.99
C LEU A 177 21.98 7.77 8.97
N CYS A 178 22.43 7.79 7.71
CA CYS A 178 22.02 6.88 6.66
C CYS A 178 22.20 5.41 7.09
N PHE A 179 23.40 5.06 7.58
CA PHE A 179 23.69 3.73 8.10
C PHE A 179 22.72 3.33 9.22
N ARG A 180 22.54 4.20 10.23
CA ARG A 180 21.63 3.93 11.34
C ARG A 180 20.16 3.84 10.89
N THR A 181 19.79 4.55 9.82
CA THR A 181 18.45 4.47 9.23
C THR A 181 18.22 3.13 8.59
N LEU A 182 19.16 2.63 7.79
CA LEU A 182 19.04 1.30 7.22
C LEU A 182 19.09 0.21 8.29
N GLN A 183 19.89 0.38 9.36
CA GLN A 183 20.03 -0.60 10.43
C GLN A 183 18.74 -0.82 11.25
N ARG A 184 17.91 0.21 11.42
CA ARG A 184 16.74 0.15 12.32
C ARG A 184 15.48 -0.39 11.66
N PHE A 185 15.45 -0.37 10.33
CA PHE A 185 14.41 -0.97 9.48
C PHE A 185 14.71 -2.46 9.30
#